data_AF-A0A8B2NQA7-F1
#
_entry.id   AF-A0A8B2NQA7-F1
#
_cell.length_a   1.000
_cell.length_b   1.000
_cell.length_c   1.000
_cell.angle_alpha   90.00
_cell.angle_beta   90.00
_cell.angle_gamma   90.00
#
_symmetry.space_group_name_H-M   'P 1'
#
loop_
_entity.id
_entity.type
_entity.pdbx_description
1 polymer ?
#
loop_
_entity_poly.entity_id
_entity_poly.type
_entity_poly.pdbx_seq_one_letter_code
_entity_poly.pdbx_strand_id
1 'polypeptide(L)'
;MWSGEIGLPPDQFWRQTPRTFAAILAGRTRRLEAEQDGRAWTAWHTEALARVKKLPKLETLLGRRRKPKRRQTANDMIAIAKAWDAAVNKSQ
;
A
#
# COMPACT_ATOMS: atom_id res chain seq x y z
N MET A 1 -1.03 -23.00 19.68
CA MET A 1 -1.61 -22.08 18.69
C MET A 1 -2.04 -22.89 17.48
N TRP A 2 -3.35 -23.02 17.26
CA TRP A 2 -3.92 -23.84 16.17
C TRP A 2 -4.40 -22.96 15.01
N SER A 3 -4.45 -23.52 13.79
CA SER A 3 -4.84 -22.81 12.56
C SER A 3 -6.17 -22.05 12.64
N GLY A 4 -7.14 -22.53 13.42
CA GLY A 4 -8.42 -21.85 13.63
C GLY A 4 -8.27 -20.50 14.36
N GLU A 5 -7.39 -20.40 15.36
CA GLU A 5 -7.18 -19.17 16.15
C GLU A 5 -6.59 -18.04 15.30
N ILE A 6 -5.77 -18.42 14.31
CA ILE A 6 -5.17 -17.49 13.36
C ILE A 6 -6.03 -17.33 12.11
N GLY A 7 -7.30 -17.76 12.10
CA GLY A 7 -8.24 -17.55 10.99
C GLY A 7 -7.86 -18.25 9.68
N LEU A 8 -7.16 -19.39 9.76
CA LEU A 8 -6.97 -20.31 8.64
C LEU A 8 -7.99 -21.46 8.73
N PRO A 9 -8.46 -21.99 7.59
CA PRO A 9 -9.20 -23.24 7.58
C PRO A 9 -8.44 -24.34 8.32
N PRO A 10 -9.10 -25.17 9.15
CA PRO A 10 -8.45 -26.20 9.96
C PRO A 10 -7.54 -27.16 9.18
N ASP A 11 -7.89 -27.47 7.93
CA ASP A 11 -7.16 -28.39 7.05
C ASP A 11 -5.91 -27.77 6.44
N GLN A 12 -5.84 -26.43 6.35
CA GLN A 12 -4.71 -25.73 5.74
C GLN A 12 -3.42 -25.91 6.52
N PHE A 13 -3.48 -26.13 7.84
CA PHE A 13 -2.29 -26.39 8.65
C PHE A 13 -1.47 -27.56 8.09
N TRP A 14 -2.15 -28.67 7.76
CA TRP A 14 -1.52 -29.89 7.27
C TRP A 14 -1.02 -29.79 5.83
N ARG A 15 -1.46 -28.76 5.08
CA ARG A 15 -1.09 -28.53 3.68
C ARG A 15 0.07 -27.54 3.53
N GLN A 16 0.57 -26.97 4.63
CA GLN A 16 1.66 -25.99 4.59
C GLN A 16 2.99 -26.59 5.05
N THR A 17 4.06 -26.12 4.42
CA THR A 17 5.41 -26.36 4.95
C THR A 17 5.67 -25.42 6.13
N PRO A 18 6.57 -25.78 7.08
CA PRO A 18 6.95 -24.89 8.18
C PRO A 18 7.36 -23.48 7.72
N ARG A 19 8.07 -23.39 6.59
CA ARG A 19 8.48 -22.12 5.99
C ARG A 19 7.29 -21.28 5.55
N THR A 20 6.31 -21.87 4.86
CA THR A 20 5.11 -21.15 4.42
C THR A 20 4.23 -20.75 5.60
N PHE A 21 4.09 -21.62 6.58
CA PHE A 21 3.34 -21.32 7.80
C PHE A 21 3.95 -20.14 8.57
N ALA A 22 5.27 -20.12 8.74
CA ALA A 22 5.98 -18.99 9.35
C ALA A 22 5.77 -17.68 8.57
N ALA A 23 5.80 -17.72 7.24
CA ALA A 23 5.53 -16.55 6.41
C ALA A 23 4.10 -16.02 6.58
N ILE A 24 3.10 -16.91 6.68
CA ILE A 24 1.70 -16.55 6.93
C ILE A 24 1.57 -15.88 8.31
N LEU A 25 2.16 -16.47 9.35
CA LEU A 25 2.14 -15.91 10.70
C LEU A 25 2.77 -14.51 10.73
N ALA A 26 3.97 -14.37 10.15
CA ALA A 26 4.65 -13.07 10.08
C ALA A 26 3.80 -12.01 9.34
N GLY A 27 3.15 -12.39 8.24
CA GLY A 27 2.23 -11.52 7.52
C GLY A 27 1.01 -11.11 8.36
N ARG A 28 0.43 -12.04 9.12
CA ARG A 28 -0.72 -11.76 10.00
C ARG A 28 -0.34 -10.87 11.18
N THR A 29 0.80 -11.11 11.82
CA THR A 29 1.31 -10.25 12.90
C THR A 29 1.50 -8.82 12.40
N ARG A 30 2.19 -8.62 11.27
CA ARG A 30 2.38 -7.30 10.66
C ARG A 30 1.06 -6.61 10.33
N ARG A 31 0.06 -7.37 9.86
CA ARG A 31 -1.27 -6.83 9.59
C ARG A 31 -1.95 -6.36 10.87
N LEU A 32 -1.92 -7.16 11.94
CA LEU A 32 -2.51 -6.80 13.23
C LEU A 32 -1.85 -5.57 13.84
N GLU A 33 -0.52 -5.49 13.76
CA GLU A 33 0.25 -4.30 14.16
C GLU A 33 -0.19 -3.07 13.37
N ALA A 34 -0.24 -3.17 12.03
CA ALA A 34 -0.68 -2.05 11.19
C ALA A 34 -2.14 -1.62 11.45
N GLU A 35 -3.04 -2.57 11.73
CA GLU A 35 -4.42 -2.26 12.11
C GLU A 35 -4.48 -1.53 13.46
N GLN A 36 -3.68 -1.96 14.44
CA GLN A 36 -3.62 -1.32 15.75
C GLN A 36 -3.01 0.08 15.67
N ASP A 37 -1.91 0.24 14.92
CA ASP A 37 -1.29 1.53 14.65
C ASP A 37 -2.26 2.48 13.95
N GLY A 38 -3.03 1.98 12.97
CA GLY A 38 -4.06 2.75 12.29
C GLY A 38 -5.19 3.21 13.21
N ARG A 39 -5.61 2.37 14.17
CA ARG A 39 -6.61 2.75 15.20
C ARG A 39 -6.07 3.80 16.15
N ALA A 40 -4.85 3.62 16.66
CA ALA A 40 -4.19 4.58 17.53
C ALA A 40 -4.01 5.95 16.83
N TRP A 41 -3.55 5.92 15.57
CA TRP A 41 -3.45 7.10 14.72
C TRP A 41 -4.79 7.82 14.57
N THR A 42 -5.86 7.07 14.27
CA THR A 42 -7.20 7.63 14.08
C THR A 42 -7.73 8.27 15.37
N ALA A 43 -7.60 7.59 16.51
CA ALA A 43 -8.04 8.11 17.80
C ALA A 43 -7.30 9.40 18.16
N TRP A 44 -5.97 9.41 18.01
CA TRP A 44 -5.16 10.60 18.28
C TRP A 44 -5.48 11.75 17.34
N HIS A 45 -5.59 11.50 16.02
CA HIS A 45 -5.88 12.54 15.03
C HIS A 45 -7.27 13.13 15.20
N THR A 46 -8.25 12.33 15.60
CA THR A 46 -9.61 12.82 15.86
C THR A 46 -9.58 13.90 16.93
N GLU A 47 -8.93 13.63 18.07
CA GLU A 47 -8.83 14.58 19.17
C GLU A 47 -7.92 15.77 18.82
N ALA A 48 -6.79 15.52 18.16
CA ALA A 48 -5.89 16.57 17.74
C ALA A 48 -6.57 17.56 16.77
N LEU A 49 -7.33 17.05 15.80
CA LEU A 49 -8.04 17.87 14.82
C LEU A 49 -9.27 18.58 15.42
N ALA A 50 -9.91 18.01 16.44
CA ALA A 50 -10.99 18.67 17.16
C ALA A 50 -10.51 19.94 17.90
N ARG A 51 -9.24 19.97 18.32
CA ARG A 51 -8.65 21.07 19.11
C ARG A 51 -8.04 22.20 18.26
N VAL A 52 -7.89 22.03 16.94
CA VAL A 52 -7.25 23.07 16.11
C VAL A 52 -8.24 24.14 15.68
N LYS A 53 -7.83 25.42 15.77
CA LYS A 53 -8.64 26.57 15.30
C LYS A 53 -8.86 26.58 13.79
N LYS A 54 -7.91 26.05 13.02
CA LYS A 54 -7.97 25.96 11.56
C LYS A 54 -7.59 24.56 11.12
N LEU A 55 -8.54 23.86 10.50
CA LEU A 55 -8.32 22.51 10.01
C LEU A 55 -7.27 22.52 8.88
N PRO A 56 -6.24 21.67 8.91
CA PRO A 56 -5.34 21.48 7.78
C PRO A 56 -6.10 20.92 6.57
N LYS A 57 -5.58 21.16 5.36
CA LYS A 57 -6.14 20.57 4.14
C LYS A 57 -5.98 19.05 4.20
N LEU A 58 -7.01 18.29 3.81
CA LEU A 58 -6.95 16.83 3.83
C LEU A 58 -5.73 16.28 3.06
N GLU A 59 -5.39 16.89 1.93
CA GLU A 59 -4.25 16.49 1.09
C GLU A 59 -2.90 16.49 1.84
N THR A 60 -2.76 17.29 2.90
CA THR A 60 -1.52 17.33 3.70
C THR A 60 -1.44 16.20 4.72
N LEU A 61 -2.56 15.56 5.04
CA LEU A 61 -2.66 14.44 5.99
C LEU A 61 -2.59 13.07 5.29
N LEU A 62 -2.77 13.04 3.97
CA LEU A 62 -2.66 11.80 3.20
C LEU A 62 -1.17 11.44 2.98
N GLY A 63 -0.78 10.21 3.34
CA GLY A 63 0.59 9.71 3.16
C GLY A 63 1.04 9.62 1.69
N ARG A 64 0.11 9.72 0.74
CA ARG A 64 0.41 9.73 -0.69
C ARG A 64 0.62 11.16 -1.16
N ARG A 65 1.87 11.66 -1.07
CA ARG A 65 2.26 12.89 -1.79
C ARG A 65 1.98 12.66 -3.28
N ARG A 66 1.04 13.41 -3.85
CA ARG A 66 0.88 13.47 -5.31
C ARG A 66 2.26 13.79 -5.87
N LYS A 67 2.81 12.89 -6.69
CA LYS A 67 4.06 13.20 -7.40
C LYS A 67 3.81 14.49 -8.19
N PRO A 68 4.70 15.49 -8.10
CA PRO A 68 4.53 16.70 -8.89
C PRO A 68 4.39 16.29 -10.35
N LYS A 69 3.32 16.77 -11.02
CA LYS A 69 3.11 16.51 -12.43
C LYS A 69 4.27 17.18 -13.17
N ARG A 70 5.27 16.40 -13.57
CA ARG A 70 6.41 16.91 -14.34
C ARG A 70 5.86 17.49 -15.63
N ARG A 71 6.24 18.74 -15.94
CA ARG A 71 5.91 19.34 -17.24
C ARG A 71 6.59 18.52 -18.32
N GLN A 72 5.81 18.00 -19.26
CA GLN A 72 6.33 17.28 -20.40
C GLN A 72 7.00 18.28 -21.35
N THR A 73 8.26 18.02 -21.71
CA THR A 73 8.99 18.82 -22.70
C THR A 73 8.77 18.26 -24.11
N ALA A 74 9.09 19.05 -25.14
CA ALA A 74 9.04 18.59 -26.53
C ALA A 74 9.91 17.33 -26.75
N ASN A 75 11.09 17.28 -26.11
CA ASN A 75 11.98 16.12 -26.19
C ASN A 75 11.35 14.88 -25.56
N ASP A 76 10.62 15.03 -24.45
CA ASP A 76 9.90 13.91 -23.82
C ASP A 76 8.82 13.36 -24.77
N MET A 77 8.12 14.23 -25.51
CA MET A 77 7.10 13.81 -26.49
C MET A 77 7.73 13.05 -27.67
N ILE A 78 8.85 13.55 -28.20
CA ILE A 78 9.58 12.88 -29.29
C ILE A 78 10.11 11.52 -28.81
N ALA A 79 10.63 11.43 -27.59
CA ALA A 79 11.10 10.17 -27.02
C ALA A 79 9.97 9.14 -26.89
N ILE A 80 8.78 9.57 -26.46
CA ILE A 80 7.60 8.71 -26.39
C ILE A 80 7.17 8.26 -27.79
N ALA A 81 7.13 9.18 -28.77
CA ALA A 81 6.77 8.85 -30.15
C ALA A 81 7.72 7.80 -30.76
N LYS A 82 9.03 7.95 -30.56
CA LYS A 82 10.05 6.97 -30.99
C LYS A 82 9.88 5.62 -30.31
N ALA A 83 9.59 5.60 -29.01
CA ALA A 83 9.36 4.36 -28.27
C ALA A 83 8.10 3.63 -28.77
N TRP A 84 7.05 4.38 -29.12
CA TRP A 84 5.82 3.85 -29.72
C TRP A 84 6.07 3.25 -31.10
N ASP A 85 6.75 3.98 -31.99
CA ASP A 85 7.09 3.51 -33.33
C ASP A 85 7.92 2.22 -33.29
N ALA A 86 8.95 2.19 -32.43
CA ALA A 86 9.77 0.99 -32.24
C ALA A 86 8.96 -0.21 -31.69
N ALA A 87 7.96 0.02 -30.84
CA ALA A 87 7.12 -1.05 -30.31
C ALA A 87 6.13 -1.60 -31.35
N VAL A 88 5.58 -0.73 -32.21
CA VAL A 88 4.66 -1.11 -33.30
C VAL A 88 5.40 -1.85 -34.42
N ASN A 89 6.59 -1.40 -34.79
CA ASN A 89 7.36 -2.03 -35.86
C ASN A 89 7.99 -3.36 -35.47
N LYS A 90 8.09 -3.68 -34.17
CA LYS A 90 8.63 -4.95 -33.67
C LYS A 90 7.57 -6.07 -33.60
N SER A 91 6.29 -5.73 -33.71
CA SER A 91 5.17 -6.69 -33.66
C SER A 91 4.57 -7.03 -35.03
N GLN A 92 5.14 -6.49 -36.12
CA GLN A 92 4.92 -6.91 -37.51
C GLN A 92 6.05 -7.83 -37.96
#